data_AF-A0A937BHJ3-F1
#
_entry.id   AF-A0A937BHJ3-F1
#
_cell.length_a   1.000
_cell.length_b   1.000
_cell.length_c   1.000
_cell.angle_alpha   90.00
_cell.angle_beta   90.00
_cell.angle_gamma   90.00
#
_symmetry.space_group_name_H-M   'P 1'
#
loop_
_entity.id
_entity.type
_entity.pdbx_description
1 polymer ?
#
loop_
_entity_poly.entity_id
_entity_poly.type
_entity_poly.pdbx_seq_one_letter_code
_entity_poly.pdbx_strand_id
1 'polypeptide(L)'
;MLERTQKGPLDITEWMNWFLECLDRAIAGAEGSLAAVFRKDQFWKTYAHLGLKERQRFMLKKLLDGTFEGKLSSSKWAKMAKCSQDTAQRNIIELVDHGILAKDSAAGRSTSYSLKSSDL
;
A
#
# COMPACT_ATOMS: atom_id res chain seq x y z
N MET A 1 31.07 43.69 11.38
CA MET A 1 30.13 44.69 10.82
C MET A 1 28.74 44.10 10.88
N LEU A 2 28.12 44.20 12.05
CA LEU A 2 26.78 43.71 12.39
C LEU A 2 25.66 44.68 11.93
N GLU A 3 25.97 45.57 10.98
CA GLU A 3 25.14 46.72 10.57
C GLU A 3 24.88 46.75 9.05
N ARG A 4 24.70 45.59 8.40
CA ARG A 4 24.33 45.55 6.96
C ARG A 4 23.09 44.73 6.66
N THR A 5 22.22 44.52 7.66
CA THR A 5 20.98 43.75 7.51
C THR A 5 19.72 44.54 7.85
N GLN A 6 19.73 45.87 7.71
CA GLN A 6 18.52 46.67 7.84
C GLN A 6 18.31 47.57 6.61
N LYS A 7 17.08 47.48 6.07
CA LYS A 7 16.42 48.30 5.02
C LYS A 7 16.44 47.76 3.58
N GLY A 8 15.72 46.66 3.37
CA GLY A 8 14.82 46.50 2.20
C GLY A 8 13.37 46.45 2.73
N PRO A 9 12.32 46.68 1.91
CA PRO A 9 10.95 46.51 2.39
C PRO A 9 10.84 45.13 3.04
N LEU A 10 10.26 45.08 4.24
CA LEU A 10 10.10 43.88 5.07
C LEU A 10 9.04 42.95 4.45
N ASP A 11 9.25 42.59 3.19
CA ASP A 11 8.38 41.71 2.45
C ASP A 11 8.75 40.27 2.77
N ILE A 12 8.15 39.76 3.84
CA ILE A 12 8.29 38.37 4.28
C ILE A 12 7.36 37.43 3.50
N THR A 13 6.65 37.91 2.47
CA THR A 13 5.63 37.15 1.74
C THR A 13 6.22 35.87 1.12
N GLU A 14 7.44 35.93 0.57
CA GLU A 14 8.10 34.75 0.00
C GLU A 14 8.38 33.67 1.05
N TRP A 15 8.87 34.07 2.22
CA TRP A 15 9.09 33.15 3.34
C TRP A 15 7.78 32.58 3.89
N MET A 16 6.74 33.41 4.01
CA MET A 16 5.40 32.96 4.40
C MET A 16 4.81 31.96 3.40
N ASN A 17 4.95 32.20 2.09
CA ASN A 17 4.49 31.28 1.06
C ASN A 17 5.22 29.94 1.15
N TRP A 18 6.55 29.95 1.24
CA TRP A 18 7.33 28.72 1.42
C TRP A 18 6.92 27.95 2.68
N PHE A 19 6.68 28.65 3.79
CA PHE A 19 6.24 28.03 5.04
C PHE A 19 4.85 27.40 4.89
N LEU A 20 3.89 28.12 4.30
CA LEU A 20 2.54 27.63 4.07
C LEU A 20 2.53 26.43 3.11
N GLU A 21 3.36 26.43 2.06
CA GLU A 21 3.52 25.26 1.20
C GLU A 21 4.12 24.06 1.93
N CYS A 22 5.08 24.29 2.83
CA CYS A 22 5.65 23.21 3.64
C CYS A 22 4.60 22.63 4.60
N LEU A 23 3.81 23.51 5.22
CA LEU A 23 2.71 23.13 6.09
C LEU A 23 1.64 22.33 5.33
N ASP A 24 1.26 22.77 4.13
CA ASP A 24 0.29 22.10 3.26
C ASP A 24 0.77 20.69 2.89
N ARG A 25 2.03 20.55 2.46
CA ARG A 25 2.64 19.24 2.18
C ARG A 25 2.67 18.33 3.40
N ALA A 26 2.92 18.87 4.59
CA ALA A 26 2.92 18.10 5.83
C ALA A 26 1.52 17.60 6.21
N ILE A 27 0.51 18.46 6.08
CA ILE A 27 -0.90 18.09 6.31
C ILE A 27 -1.35 17.01 5.31
N ALA A 28 -1.11 17.23 4.02
CA ALA A 28 -1.44 16.25 2.99
C ALA A 28 -0.71 14.91 3.20
N GLY A 29 0.55 14.95 3.65
CA GLY A 29 1.31 13.75 4.02
C GLY A 29 0.72 13.00 5.22
N ALA A 30 0.24 13.73 6.24
CA ALA A 30 -0.42 13.16 7.41
C ALA A 30 -1.77 12.52 7.04
N GLU A 31 -2.58 13.20 6.23
CA GLU A 31 -3.86 12.68 5.72
C GLU A 31 -3.66 11.40 4.91
N GLY A 32 -2.67 11.38 3.99
CA GLY A 32 -2.33 10.19 3.21
C GLY A 32 -1.89 9.01 4.07
N SER A 33 -1.09 9.28 5.12
CA SER A 33 -0.65 8.26 6.06
C SER A 33 -1.82 7.68 6.87
N LEU A 34 -2.71 8.55 7.35
CA LEU A 34 -3.89 8.15 8.12
C LEU A 34 -4.88 7.35 7.27
N ALA A 35 -5.10 7.76 6.01
CA ALA A 35 -5.93 7.03 5.06
C ALA A 35 -5.39 5.62 4.81
N ALA A 36 -4.07 5.44 4.71
CA ALA A 36 -3.46 4.12 4.55
C ALA A 36 -3.66 3.24 5.80
N VAL A 37 -3.60 3.81 7.00
CA VAL A 37 -3.87 3.08 8.25
C VAL A 37 -5.33 2.63 8.32
N PHE A 38 -6.28 3.53 8.05
CA PHE A 38 -7.71 3.18 8.06
C PHE A 38 -8.07 2.12 7.02
N ARG A 39 -7.49 2.18 5.81
CA ARG A 39 -7.71 1.15 4.79
C ARG A 39 -7.27 -0.24 5.27
N LYS A 40 -6.09 -0.33 5.88
CA LYS A 40 -5.58 -1.61 6.42
C LYS A 40 -6.44 -2.12 7.57
N ASP A 41 -6.85 -1.25 8.49
CA ASP A 41 -7.74 -1.61 9.59
C ASP A 41 -9.09 -2.13 9.08
N GLN A 42 -9.71 -1.39 8.14
CA GLN A 42 -10.97 -1.80 7.53
C GLN A 42 -10.84 -3.15 6.80
N PHE A 43 -9.76 -3.35 6.04
CA PHE A 43 -9.49 -4.63 5.38
C PHE A 43 -9.50 -5.80 6.37
N TRP A 44 -8.72 -5.70 7.46
CA TRP A 44 -8.63 -6.78 8.44
C TRP A 44 -9.95 -7.01 9.19
N LYS A 45 -10.72 -5.96 9.45
CA LYS A 45 -12.06 -6.07 10.03
C LYS A 45 -13.04 -6.79 9.11
N THR A 46 -13.09 -6.40 7.83
CA THR A 46 -13.96 -7.03 6.82
C THR A 46 -13.72 -8.54 6.75
N TYR A 47 -12.45 -8.97 6.75
CA TYR A 47 -12.09 -10.38 6.56
C TYR A 47 -11.75 -11.14 7.85
N ALA A 48 -11.97 -10.56 9.03
CA ALA A 48 -11.62 -11.16 10.33
C ALA A 48 -12.28 -12.54 10.55
N HIS A 49 -13.50 -12.71 10.03
CA HIS A 49 -14.32 -13.91 10.19
C HIS A 49 -13.82 -15.12 9.38
N LEU A 50 -12.96 -14.92 8.37
CA LEU A 50 -12.54 -15.97 7.44
C LEU A 50 -11.46 -16.91 7.99
N GLY A 51 -10.88 -16.61 9.16
CA GLY A 51 -9.86 -17.48 9.75
C GLY A 51 -8.60 -17.63 8.88
N LEU A 52 -8.16 -16.55 8.24
CA LEU A 52 -7.04 -16.55 7.29
C LEU A 52 -5.79 -17.24 7.87
N LYS A 53 -5.16 -18.12 7.08
CA LYS A 53 -3.94 -18.84 7.47
C LYS A 53 -2.77 -17.88 7.58
N GLU A 54 -1.75 -18.22 8.37
CA GLU A 54 -0.57 -17.38 8.58
C GLU A 54 0.12 -16.98 7.27
N ARG A 55 0.24 -17.93 6.32
CA ARG A 55 0.84 -17.66 4.99
C ARG A 55 0.02 -16.70 4.14
N GLN A 56 -1.32 -16.77 4.23
CA GLN A 56 -2.21 -15.83 3.55
C GLN A 56 -2.07 -14.44 4.17
N ARG A 57 -2.10 -14.34 5.51
CA ARG A 57 -1.91 -13.06 6.20
C ARG A 57 -0.57 -12.42 5.87
N PHE A 58 0.51 -13.22 5.83
CA PHE A 58 1.84 -12.76 5.46
C PHE A 58 1.85 -12.10 4.07
N MET A 59 1.28 -12.76 3.06
CA MET A 59 1.25 -12.23 1.70
C MET A 59 0.30 -11.04 1.55
N LEU A 60 -0.88 -11.08 2.16
CA LEU A 60 -1.82 -9.96 2.16
C LEU A 60 -1.23 -8.72 2.82
N LYS A 61 -0.53 -8.87 3.95
CA LYS A 61 0.19 -7.77 4.59
C LYS A 61 1.21 -7.13 3.63
N LYS A 62 1.99 -7.94 2.90
CA LYS A 62 2.96 -7.42 1.92
C LYS A 62 2.29 -6.64 0.78
N LEU A 63 1.16 -7.12 0.28
CA LEU A 63 0.38 -6.45 -0.77
C LEU A 63 -0.21 -5.12 -0.27
N LEU A 64 -0.84 -5.12 0.91
CA LEU A 64 -1.42 -3.93 1.53
C LEU A 64 -0.37 -2.89 1.95
N ASP A 65 0.81 -3.34 2.35
CA ASP A 65 1.93 -2.45 2.71
C ASP A 65 2.61 -1.83 1.47
N GLY A 66 2.26 -2.26 0.25
CA GLY A 66 2.92 -1.80 -0.98
C GLY A 66 4.38 -2.26 -1.11
N THR A 67 4.81 -3.21 -0.29
CA THR A 67 6.19 -3.76 -0.29
C THR A 67 6.34 -4.96 -1.21
N PHE A 68 5.26 -5.37 -1.88
CA PHE A 68 5.29 -6.42 -2.88
C PHE A 68 5.59 -5.84 -4.27
N GLU A 69 6.70 -6.26 -4.87
CA GLU A 69 7.11 -5.78 -6.18
C GLU A 69 6.54 -6.65 -7.32
N GLY A 70 6.10 -6.03 -8.41
CA GLY A 70 5.63 -6.74 -9.61
C GLY A 70 4.31 -7.50 -9.43
N LYS A 71 4.08 -8.51 -10.28
CA LYS A 71 2.81 -9.26 -10.32
C LYS A 71 2.80 -10.46 -9.36
N LEU A 72 1.67 -10.67 -8.68
CA LEU A 72 1.50 -11.85 -7.83
C LEU A 72 1.22 -13.08 -8.68
N SER A 73 2.10 -14.08 -8.61
CA SER A 73 1.92 -15.40 -9.22
C SER A 73 2.12 -16.48 -8.16
N SER A 74 1.64 -17.70 -8.42
CA SER A 74 1.86 -18.84 -7.50
C SER A 74 3.34 -19.15 -7.30
N SER A 75 4.19 -18.97 -8.32
CA SER A 75 5.64 -19.16 -8.19
C SER A 75 6.30 -18.09 -7.32
N LYS A 76 5.86 -16.83 -7.40
CA LYS A 76 6.38 -15.75 -6.53
C LYS A 76 5.89 -15.91 -5.09
N TRP A 77 4.62 -16.25 -4.90
CA TRP A 77 4.06 -16.61 -3.59
C TRP A 77 4.85 -17.75 -2.95
N ALA A 78 5.05 -18.86 -3.68
CA ALA A 78 5.75 -20.05 -3.18
C ALA A 78 7.16 -19.72 -2.65
N LYS A 79 7.92 -18.91 -3.39
CA LYS A 79 9.25 -18.45 -2.98
C LYS A 79 9.20 -17.59 -1.72
N MET A 80 8.28 -16.63 -1.64
CA MET A 80 8.19 -15.70 -0.50
C MET A 80 7.65 -16.38 0.77
N ALA A 81 6.64 -17.23 0.63
CA ALA A 81 5.99 -17.94 1.74
C ALA A 81 6.65 -19.29 2.08
N LYS A 82 7.77 -19.64 1.42
CA LYS A 82 8.55 -20.88 1.61
C LYS A 82 7.67 -22.14 1.56
N CYS A 83 6.83 -22.24 0.54
CA CYS A 83 5.95 -23.40 0.32
C CYS A 83 6.02 -23.90 -1.14
N SER A 84 5.42 -25.06 -1.42
CA SER A 84 5.36 -25.56 -2.79
C SER A 84 4.43 -24.69 -3.66
N GLN A 85 4.64 -24.71 -4.98
CA GLN A 85 3.79 -23.96 -5.91
C GLN A 85 2.33 -24.42 -5.89
N ASP A 86 2.08 -25.72 -5.70
CA ASP A 86 0.72 -26.25 -5.52
C ASP A 86 0.06 -25.72 -4.23
N THR A 87 0.80 -25.69 -3.11
CA THR A 87 0.29 -25.09 -1.86
C THR A 87 0.03 -23.59 -2.04
N ALA A 88 0.93 -22.86 -2.70
CA ALA A 88 0.72 -21.45 -3.01
C ALA A 88 -0.53 -21.22 -3.87
N GLN A 89 -0.72 -22.03 -4.91
CA GLN A 89 -1.89 -21.94 -5.78
C GLN A 89 -3.20 -22.19 -5.01
N ARG A 90 -3.23 -23.18 -4.11
CA ARG A 90 -4.41 -23.41 -3.23
C ARG A 90 -4.70 -22.21 -2.33
N ASN A 91 -3.68 -21.62 -1.72
CA ASN A 91 -3.85 -20.42 -0.88
C ASN A 91 -4.39 -19.24 -1.69
N ILE A 92 -3.93 -19.07 -2.93
CA ILE A 92 -4.43 -18.01 -3.83
C ILE A 92 -5.87 -18.27 -4.22
N ILE A 93 -6.23 -19.49 -4.60
CA ILE A 93 -7.60 -19.85 -4.98
C ILE A 93 -8.56 -19.60 -3.80
N GLU A 94 -8.21 -20.03 -2.59
CA GLU A 94 -9.00 -19.73 -1.39
C GLU A 94 -9.25 -18.22 -1.21
N LEU A 95 -8.23 -17.38 -1.43
CA LEU A 95 -8.37 -15.93 -1.36
C LEU A 95 -9.20 -15.33 -2.51
N VAL A 96 -9.19 -15.96 -3.69
CA VAL A 96 -10.04 -15.57 -4.82
C VAL A 96 -11.50 -15.95 -4.53
N ASP A 97 -11.75 -17.13 -3.98
CA ASP A 97 -13.08 -17.60 -3.59
C ASP A 97 -13.69 -16.72 -2.49
N HIS A 98 -12.85 -16.21 -1.58
CA HIS A 98 -13.24 -15.21 -0.58
C HIS A 98 -13.37 -13.79 -1.14
N GLY A 99 -13.09 -13.57 -2.42
CA GLY A 99 -13.19 -12.26 -3.07
C GLY A 99 -12.11 -11.26 -2.68
N ILE A 100 -11.08 -11.69 -1.94
CA ILE A 100 -9.95 -10.85 -1.51
C ILE A 100 -8.99 -10.60 -2.69
N LEU A 101 -8.73 -11.65 -3.47
CA LEU A 101 -7.91 -11.58 -4.68
C LEU A 101 -8.79 -11.71 -5.93
N ALA A 102 -8.37 -11.08 -7.01
CA ALA A 102 -8.91 -11.27 -8.33
C ALA A 102 -7.81 -11.75 -9.28
N LYS A 103 -8.16 -12.64 -10.21
CA LYS A 103 -7.27 -12.99 -11.32
C LYS A 103 -7.24 -11.81 -12.29
N ASP A 104 -6.04 -11.36 -12.64
CA ASP A 104 -5.89 -10.27 -13.59
C ASP A 104 -6.26 -10.75 -15.00
N SER A 105 -6.88 -9.86 -15.78
CA SER A 105 -7.12 -10.06 -17.22
C SER A 105 -5.80 -9.92 -17.99
N ALA A 106 -4.98 -10.97 -18.00
CA ALA A 106 -3.71 -10.98 -18.74
C ALA A 106 -3.84 -11.82 -20.03
N ALA A 107 -3.42 -11.25 -21.17
CA ALA A 107 -3.35 -11.90 -22.48
C ALA A 107 -2.06 -12.72 -22.71
N GLY A 108 -1.24 -12.92 -21.67
CA GLY A 108 0.06 -13.61 -21.74
C GLY A 108 0.04 -15.02 -21.12
N ARG A 109 1.19 -15.73 -21.17
CA ARG A 109 1.32 -17.11 -20.65
C ARG A 109 1.29 -17.22 -19.11
N SER A 110 1.51 -16.13 -18.38
CA SER A 110 1.55 -16.14 -16.91
C SER A 110 0.26 -15.59 -16.31
N THR A 111 -0.33 -16.37 -15.39
CA THR A 111 -1.46 -15.91 -14.57
C THR A 111 -0.94 -15.03 -13.44
N SER A 112 -1.55 -13.87 -13.26
CA SER A 112 -1.32 -12.99 -12.12
C SER A 112 -2.60 -12.65 -11.37
N TYR A 113 -2.44 -12.19 -10.13
CA TYR A 113 -3.53 -11.85 -9.23
C TYR A 113 -3.26 -10.49 -8.58
N SER A 114 -4.33 -9.79 -8.19
CA SER A 114 -4.29 -8.52 -7.49
C SER A 114 -5.33 -8.46 -6.37
N LEU A 115 -5.16 -7.56 -5.40
CA LEU A 115 -6.21 -7.26 -4.42
C LEU A 115 -7.43 -6.70 -5.17
N LYS A 116 -8.63 -7.16 -4.79
CA LYS A 116 -9.84 -6.66 -5.41
C LYS A 116 -10.03 -5.17 -5.08
N SER A 117 -10.47 -4.36 -6.05
CA SER A 117 -10.54 -2.89 -5.95
C SER A 117 -11.40 -2.35 -4.80
N SER A 118 -12.27 -3.15 -4.19
CA SER A 118 -13.01 -2.78 -2.97
C SER A 118 -12.12 -2.69 -1.73
N ASP A 119 -10.87 -3.17 -1.82
CA ASP A 119 -9.88 -3.24 -0.76
C ASP A 119 -8.67 -2.29 -0.98
N LEU A 120 -8.68 -1.51 -2.07
CA LEU A 120 -7.66 -0.50 -2.42
C LEU A 120 -8.18 0.91 -2.15
#